data_AF-K6AHM5-F1
#
_entry.id   AF-K6AHM5-F1
#
_cell.length_a   1.000
_cell.length_b   1.000
_cell.length_c   1.000
_cell.angle_alpha   90.00
_cell.angle_beta   90.00
_cell.angle_gamma   90.00
#
_symmetry.space_group_name_H-M   'P 1'
#
loop_
_entity.id
_entity.type
_entity.pdbx_description
1 polymer ?
#
loop_
_entity_poly.entity_id
_entity_poly.type
_entity_poly.pdbx_seq_one_letter_code
_entity_poly.pdbx_strand_id
1 'polypeptide(L)'
;MEIQEWLQETIRQKERRAIPIMTHPGIELCGKTVRDAVTSGMVHADAICRLNEQYPSAAPTVIMDLTVEAEAFGAKVVFPEDEVPSVTEPLVSDKESIDNLQIPSLDTARVPEYLKANRLTAERVKDKPVFAGCIGPFSLAGRLFGLSELMIALYVEPENITVLLEKCTRFLIDYCRAIKETGVHGVIMAEPAAGLISNEDSLLYSTTYVRQVVEAVQDEHFIVILHNCGNAGHCTEAMVQSGAAALHFGNKIDMQDALANCPEDRLVMGNLDPVGLFKQSSSEEVYTATMNLLQQTKAWKNFVLSTGCDVPPHIPAKNIEAFYQALTDFNRSM
;
A
#
# COMPACT_ATOMS: atom_id res chain seq x y z
N MET A 1 -10.97 13.81 12.59
CA MET A 1 -9.89 14.60 11.97
C MET A 1 -10.22 14.67 10.50
N GLU A 2 -10.22 15.87 9.92
CA GLU A 2 -10.37 16.04 8.48
C GLU A 2 -9.07 15.62 7.80
N ILE A 3 -9.08 14.53 7.01
CA ILE A 3 -7.84 14.05 6.38
C ILE A 3 -7.34 15.05 5.34
N GLN A 4 -8.25 15.77 4.67
CA GLN A 4 -7.89 16.80 3.70
C GLN A 4 -7.10 17.95 4.32
N GLU A 5 -7.44 18.37 5.54
CA GLU A 5 -6.65 19.38 6.26
C GLU A 5 -5.25 18.88 6.56
N TRP A 6 -5.10 17.62 6.99
CA TRP A 6 -3.80 17.00 7.26
C TRP A 6 -2.93 16.89 5.98
N LEU A 7 -3.53 16.62 4.82
CA LEU A 7 -2.82 16.63 3.52
C LEU A 7 -2.31 18.03 3.19
N GLN A 8 -3.18 19.04 3.29
CA GLN A 8 -2.83 20.43 3.01
C GLN A 8 -1.78 20.95 3.99
N GLU A 9 -1.87 20.60 5.27
CA GLU A 9 -0.82 20.90 6.26
C GLU A 9 0.50 20.23 5.88
N THR A 10 0.48 18.95 5.47
CA THR A 10 1.69 18.24 5.02
C THR A 10 2.38 18.95 3.85
N ILE A 11 1.62 19.49 2.90
CA ILE A 11 2.17 20.23 1.75
C ILE A 11 2.64 21.63 2.15
N ARG A 12 1.96 22.30 3.09
CA ARG A 12 2.26 23.71 3.45
C ARG A 12 3.41 23.84 4.44
N GLN A 13 3.56 22.86 5.34
CA GLN A 13 4.58 22.92 6.38
C GLN A 13 5.98 22.87 5.77
N LYS A 14 6.95 23.46 6.48
CA LYS A 14 8.35 23.42 6.06
C LYS A 14 8.99 22.05 6.31
N GLU A 15 8.62 21.41 7.41
CA GLU A 15 9.20 20.13 7.83
C GLU A 15 8.72 18.97 6.95
N ARG A 16 9.60 18.00 6.71
CA ARG A 16 9.26 16.75 6.04
C ARG A 16 8.61 15.79 7.02
N ARG A 17 7.57 15.11 6.54
CA ARG A 17 6.96 13.94 7.20
C ARG A 17 7.56 12.67 6.62
N ALA A 18 7.52 11.60 7.40
CA ALA A 18 7.82 10.26 6.95
C ALA A 18 6.69 9.29 7.27
N ILE A 19 6.37 8.42 6.32
CA ILE A 19 5.38 7.33 6.46
C ILE A 19 5.99 6.07 5.84
N PRO A 20 7.02 5.46 6.45
CA PRO A 20 7.58 4.21 5.96
C PRO A 20 6.56 3.07 6.14
N ILE A 21 6.51 2.14 5.17
CA ILE A 21 5.71 0.92 5.28
C ILE A 21 6.56 -0.11 6.04
N MET A 22 6.20 -0.38 7.30
CA MET A 22 7.01 -1.22 8.19
C MET A 22 6.15 -2.20 9.00
N THR A 23 5.59 -3.22 8.37
CA THR A 23 4.68 -4.13 9.06
C THR A 23 5.42 -5.07 10.02
N HIS A 24 6.49 -5.70 9.56
CA HIS A 24 7.22 -6.74 10.28
C HIS A 24 7.87 -6.29 11.60
N PRO A 25 8.53 -5.12 11.69
CA PRO A 25 9.13 -4.68 12.94
C PRO A 25 8.12 -4.54 14.09
N GLY A 26 6.87 -4.14 13.79
CA GLY A 26 5.81 -4.06 14.80
C GLY A 26 5.45 -5.43 15.37
N ILE A 27 5.40 -6.44 14.49
CA ILE A 27 5.11 -7.84 14.86
C ILE A 27 6.21 -8.39 15.79
N GLU A 28 7.48 -8.15 15.42
CA GLU A 28 8.66 -8.57 16.18
C GLU A 28 8.73 -7.90 17.56
N LEU A 29 8.40 -6.60 17.64
CA LEU A 29 8.31 -5.86 18.91
C LEU A 29 7.26 -6.44 19.87
N CYS A 30 6.25 -7.13 19.36
CA CYS A 30 5.24 -7.83 20.14
C CYS A 30 5.63 -9.29 20.48
N GLY A 31 6.77 -9.79 19.98
CA GLY A 31 7.18 -11.19 20.14
C GLY A 31 6.23 -12.17 19.46
N LYS A 32 5.68 -11.78 18.31
CA LYS A 32 4.71 -12.56 17.53
C LYS A 32 5.30 -12.98 16.19
N THR A 33 4.66 -13.95 15.54
CA THR A 33 5.01 -14.39 14.18
C THR A 33 4.21 -13.61 13.14
N VAL A 34 4.66 -13.65 11.88
CA VAL A 34 3.89 -13.08 10.76
C VAL A 34 2.52 -13.75 10.69
N ARG A 35 2.47 -15.08 10.85
CA ARG A 35 1.22 -15.84 10.89
C ARG A 35 0.24 -15.34 11.96
N ASP A 36 0.70 -15.08 13.18
CA ASP A 36 -0.16 -14.56 14.25
C ASP A 36 -0.80 -13.23 13.85
N ALA A 37 0.00 -12.32 13.29
CA ALA A 37 -0.45 -10.99 12.92
C ALA A 37 -1.42 -11.00 11.74
N VAL A 38 -1.18 -11.83 10.71
CA VAL A 38 -2.06 -11.87 9.52
C VAL A 38 -3.32 -12.71 9.72
N THR A 39 -3.48 -13.40 10.86
CA THR A 39 -4.66 -14.22 11.18
C THR A 39 -5.46 -13.75 12.39
N SER A 40 -4.94 -12.79 13.17
CA SER A 40 -5.62 -12.23 14.34
C SER A 40 -5.59 -10.72 14.32
N GLY A 41 -6.77 -10.09 14.15
CA GLY A 41 -6.92 -8.65 14.10
C GLY A 41 -6.53 -7.94 15.41
N MET A 42 -6.53 -8.65 16.54
CA MET A 42 -5.99 -8.12 17.79
C MET A 42 -4.46 -8.04 17.75
N VAL A 43 -3.80 -9.13 17.38
CA VAL A 43 -2.32 -9.17 17.28
C VAL A 43 -1.83 -8.17 16.24
N HIS A 44 -2.54 -8.08 15.13
CA HIS A 44 -2.33 -7.08 14.09
C HIS A 44 -2.37 -5.66 14.66
N ALA A 45 -3.46 -5.28 15.34
CA ALA A 45 -3.59 -3.95 15.91
C ALA A 45 -2.53 -3.66 16.99
N ASP A 46 -2.18 -4.65 17.82
CA ASP A 46 -1.14 -4.54 18.83
C ASP A 46 0.22 -4.24 18.19
N ALA A 47 0.59 -4.96 17.12
CA ALA A 47 1.82 -4.74 16.37
C ALA A 47 1.92 -3.32 15.80
N ILE A 48 0.84 -2.83 15.19
CA ILE A 48 0.79 -1.47 14.61
C ILE A 48 0.87 -0.39 15.69
N CYS A 49 0.13 -0.56 16.79
CA CYS A 49 0.17 0.40 17.90
C CYS A 49 1.56 0.44 18.55
N ARG A 50 2.16 -0.73 18.79
CA ARG A 50 3.50 -0.83 19.38
C ARG A 50 4.56 -0.16 18.51
N LEU A 51 4.47 -0.31 17.20
CA LEU A 51 5.38 0.35 16.26
C LEU A 51 5.17 1.87 16.27
N ASN A 52 3.92 2.34 16.28
CA ASN A 52 3.58 3.76 16.34
C ASN A 52 4.07 4.45 17.63
N GLU A 53 4.10 3.72 18.75
CA GLU A 53 4.69 4.20 20.01
C GLU A 53 6.23 4.27 19.95
N GLN A 54 6.85 3.34 19.21
CA GLN A 54 8.30 3.21 19.16
C GLN A 54 8.94 4.22 18.20
N TYR A 55 8.28 4.56 17.09
CA TYR A 55 8.85 5.38 16.02
C TYR A 55 7.94 6.54 15.61
N PRO A 56 8.50 7.72 15.29
CA PRO A 56 7.72 8.93 15.03
C PRO A 56 7.19 9.00 13.59
N SER A 57 6.54 7.93 13.10
CA SER A 57 5.85 7.98 11.82
C SER A 57 4.71 9.00 11.85
N ALA A 58 4.52 9.72 10.76
CA ALA A 58 3.44 10.69 10.60
C ALA A 58 2.05 10.03 10.47
N ALA A 59 2.03 8.74 10.10
CA ALA A 59 0.85 7.90 10.08
C ALA A 59 1.26 6.42 10.23
N PRO A 60 0.64 5.61 11.10
CA PRO A 60 0.76 4.16 11.02
C PRO A 60 0.09 3.62 9.75
N THR A 61 0.71 2.62 9.17
CA THR A 61 0.17 1.81 8.08
C THR A 61 -0.19 0.44 8.61
N VAL A 62 -1.43 0.04 8.45
CA VAL A 62 -1.92 -1.27 8.90
C VAL A 62 -1.37 -2.34 7.95
N ILE A 63 -1.02 -3.52 8.48
CA ILE A 63 -0.46 -4.64 7.70
C ILE A 63 -1.29 -4.90 6.44
N MET A 64 -0.60 -4.95 5.31
CA MET A 64 -1.17 -5.18 3.99
C MET A 64 -0.76 -6.56 3.51
N ASP A 65 -1.73 -7.46 3.40
CA ASP A 65 -1.57 -8.81 2.87
C ASP A 65 -2.43 -8.94 1.62
N LEU A 66 -1.76 -9.08 0.47
CA LEU A 66 -2.38 -9.12 -0.86
C LEU A 66 -3.07 -10.46 -1.17
N THR A 67 -3.30 -11.30 -0.17
CA THR A 67 -4.02 -12.57 -0.30
C THR A 67 -5.37 -12.57 0.41
N VAL A 68 -5.68 -11.59 1.24
CA VAL A 68 -6.93 -11.55 2.02
C VAL A 68 -8.15 -11.48 1.11
N GLU A 69 -8.09 -10.63 0.10
CA GLU A 69 -9.16 -10.46 -0.87
C GLU A 69 -9.28 -11.70 -1.77
N ALA A 70 -8.15 -12.28 -2.21
CA ALA A 70 -8.17 -13.52 -2.99
C ALA A 70 -8.76 -14.69 -2.20
N GLU A 71 -8.43 -14.82 -0.92
CA GLU A 71 -8.97 -15.83 -0.01
C GLU A 71 -10.49 -15.66 0.18
N ALA A 72 -10.99 -14.42 0.27
CA ALA A 72 -12.43 -14.15 0.33
C ALA A 72 -13.17 -14.67 -0.91
N PHE A 73 -12.56 -14.56 -2.10
CA PHE A 73 -13.10 -15.17 -3.32
C PHE A 73 -13.02 -16.70 -3.33
N GLY A 74 -12.29 -17.31 -2.40
CA GLY A 74 -12.13 -18.76 -2.26
C GLY A 74 -10.78 -19.30 -2.74
N ALA A 75 -9.80 -18.43 -3.04
CA ALA A 75 -8.46 -18.88 -3.38
C ALA A 75 -7.78 -19.57 -2.19
N LYS A 76 -7.00 -20.63 -2.46
CA LYS A 76 -6.23 -21.31 -1.43
C LYS A 76 -4.99 -20.48 -1.08
N VAL A 77 -4.80 -20.24 0.22
CA VAL A 77 -3.67 -19.48 0.75
C VAL A 77 -2.79 -20.38 1.62
N VAL A 78 -1.48 -20.31 1.39
CA VAL A 78 -0.47 -20.93 2.24
C VAL A 78 0.10 -19.90 3.20
N PHE A 79 0.26 -20.30 4.45
CA PHE A 79 0.74 -19.48 5.55
C PHE A 79 2.07 -20.04 6.08
N PRO A 80 3.20 -19.57 5.55
CA PRO A 80 4.49 -19.75 6.22
C PRO A 80 4.46 -19.09 7.61
N GLU A 81 5.36 -19.51 8.49
CA GLU A 81 5.41 -18.98 9.87
C GLU A 81 5.93 -17.53 9.89
N ASP A 82 6.98 -17.25 9.12
CA ASP A 82 7.74 -15.98 9.12
C ASP A 82 7.71 -15.23 7.78
N GLU A 83 6.82 -15.61 6.86
CA GLU A 83 6.65 -14.93 5.57
C GLU A 83 5.18 -14.55 5.34
N VAL A 84 4.97 -13.55 4.48
CA VAL A 84 3.62 -13.16 4.07
C VAL A 84 2.92 -14.30 3.32
N PRO A 85 1.60 -14.46 3.47
CA PRO A 85 0.88 -15.55 2.81
C PRO A 85 0.94 -15.46 1.28
N SER A 86 0.73 -16.59 0.62
CA SER A 86 0.73 -16.68 -0.85
C SER A 86 -0.42 -17.52 -1.38
N VAL A 87 -0.95 -17.13 -2.55
CA VAL A 87 -1.93 -17.92 -3.30
C VAL A 87 -1.20 -18.99 -4.11
N THR A 88 -1.65 -20.24 -4.02
CA THR A 88 -0.92 -21.38 -4.62
C THR A 88 -1.35 -21.74 -6.03
N GLU A 89 -2.60 -21.46 -6.39
CA GLU A 89 -3.21 -21.90 -7.65
C GLU A 89 -4.20 -20.82 -8.12
N PRO A 90 -4.32 -20.58 -9.45
CA PRO A 90 -5.41 -19.78 -10.00
C PRO A 90 -6.77 -20.34 -9.56
N LEU A 91 -7.68 -19.46 -9.18
CA LEU A 91 -9.07 -19.78 -8.84
C LEU A 91 -9.94 -19.91 -10.10
N VAL A 92 -9.66 -19.10 -11.12
CA VAL A 92 -10.37 -19.04 -12.39
C VAL A 92 -9.36 -19.04 -13.55
N SER A 93 -9.74 -19.53 -14.72
CA SER A 93 -8.83 -19.67 -15.87
C SER A 93 -9.47 -19.47 -17.23
N ASP A 94 -10.80 -19.32 -17.28
CA ASP A 94 -11.56 -19.24 -18.52
C ASP A 94 -12.85 -18.43 -18.32
N LYS A 95 -13.56 -18.17 -19.42
CA LYS A 95 -14.81 -17.42 -19.39
C LYS A 95 -15.87 -18.02 -18.46
N GLU A 96 -16.06 -19.35 -18.49
CA GLU A 96 -17.13 -19.99 -17.71
C GLU A 96 -16.85 -19.88 -16.20
N SER A 97 -15.61 -20.12 -15.78
CA SER A 97 -15.18 -19.95 -14.39
C SER A 97 -15.26 -18.50 -13.95
N ILE A 98 -14.88 -17.53 -14.79
CA ILE A 98 -15.05 -16.09 -14.52
C ILE A 98 -16.52 -15.73 -14.38
N ASP A 99 -17.39 -16.14 -15.31
CA ASP A 99 -18.82 -15.81 -15.30
C ASP A 99 -19.50 -16.37 -14.04
N ASN A 100 -19.14 -17.59 -13.63
CA ASN A 100 -19.67 -18.25 -12.44
C ASN A 100 -19.06 -17.76 -11.11
N LEU A 101 -17.92 -17.04 -11.13
CA LEU A 101 -17.28 -16.52 -9.92
C LEU A 101 -18.21 -15.57 -9.16
N GLN A 102 -18.54 -15.88 -7.92
CA GLN A 102 -19.40 -15.03 -7.10
C GLN A 102 -18.56 -13.96 -6.40
N ILE A 103 -19.13 -12.75 -6.28
CA ILE A 103 -18.55 -11.71 -5.43
C ILE A 103 -18.84 -12.11 -3.97
N PRO A 104 -17.82 -12.34 -3.13
CA PRO A 104 -18.01 -12.84 -1.77
C PRO A 104 -18.52 -11.72 -0.84
N SER A 105 -19.11 -12.10 0.29
CA SER A 105 -19.45 -11.19 1.38
C SER A 105 -18.23 -10.89 2.26
N LEU A 106 -18.25 -9.74 2.95
CA LEU A 106 -17.12 -9.28 3.78
C LEU A 106 -16.98 -10.02 5.13
N ASP A 107 -17.91 -10.92 5.47
CA ASP A 107 -17.86 -11.78 6.66
C ASP A 107 -17.11 -13.11 6.42
N THR A 108 -16.46 -13.25 5.27
CA THR A 108 -15.75 -14.47 4.85
C THR A 108 -14.24 -14.39 5.06
N ALA A 109 -13.61 -15.58 5.18
CA ALA A 109 -12.17 -15.73 5.32
C ALA A 109 -11.57 -14.82 6.40
N ARG A 110 -10.45 -14.14 6.11
CA ARG A 110 -9.77 -13.24 7.06
C ARG A 110 -10.24 -11.79 6.99
N VAL A 111 -11.17 -11.43 6.10
CA VAL A 111 -11.67 -10.04 5.97
C VAL A 111 -12.16 -9.46 7.32
N PRO A 112 -12.91 -10.19 8.17
CA PRO A 112 -13.33 -9.69 9.47
C PRO A 112 -12.17 -9.34 10.42
N GLU A 113 -11.08 -10.10 10.37
CA GLU A 113 -9.92 -9.85 11.23
C GLU A 113 -9.16 -8.59 10.78
N TYR A 114 -9.07 -8.32 9.47
CA TYR A 114 -8.48 -7.08 8.96
C TYR A 114 -9.35 -5.85 9.26
N LEU A 115 -10.67 -5.95 9.11
CA LEU A 115 -11.60 -4.88 9.54
C LEU A 115 -11.50 -4.62 11.05
N LYS A 116 -11.35 -5.68 11.86
CA LYS A 116 -11.13 -5.56 13.30
C LYS A 116 -9.79 -4.92 13.62
N ALA A 117 -8.72 -5.25 12.91
CA ALA A 117 -7.41 -4.61 13.09
C ALA A 117 -7.46 -3.11 12.79
N ASN A 118 -8.08 -2.73 11.67
CA ASN A 118 -8.28 -1.34 11.27
C ASN A 118 -9.04 -0.55 12.35
N ARG A 119 -10.17 -1.10 12.84
CA ARG A 119 -10.98 -0.48 13.88
C ARG A 119 -10.22 -0.32 15.19
N LEU A 120 -9.57 -1.38 15.67
CA LEU A 120 -8.80 -1.33 16.92
C LEU A 120 -7.64 -0.33 16.83
N THR A 121 -6.97 -0.26 15.68
CA THR A 121 -5.89 0.72 15.46
C THR A 121 -6.44 2.14 15.45
N ALA A 122 -7.55 2.40 14.74
CA ALA A 122 -8.20 3.70 14.72
C ALA A 122 -8.77 4.12 16.08
N GLU A 123 -9.19 3.18 16.93
CA GLU A 123 -9.63 3.42 18.30
C GLU A 123 -8.48 3.83 19.24
N ARG A 124 -7.28 3.31 19.00
CA ARG A 124 -6.10 3.52 19.86
C ARG A 124 -5.22 4.70 19.42
N VAL A 125 -5.09 4.92 18.11
CA VAL A 125 -4.32 6.02 17.53
C VAL A 125 -5.25 7.16 17.17
N LYS A 126 -5.19 8.26 17.93
CA LYS A 126 -6.12 9.40 17.82
C LYS A 126 -5.45 10.73 17.45
N ASP A 127 -4.13 10.78 17.51
CA ASP A 127 -3.31 11.98 17.33
C ASP A 127 -2.84 12.20 15.88
N LYS A 128 -2.96 11.19 15.02
CA LYS A 128 -2.49 11.20 13.63
C LYS A 128 -3.31 10.24 12.76
N PRO A 129 -3.26 10.36 11.41
CA PRO A 129 -4.09 9.51 10.56
C PRO A 129 -3.59 8.08 10.56
N VAL A 130 -4.51 7.15 10.29
CA VAL A 130 -4.23 5.72 10.19
C VAL A 130 -4.61 5.32 8.77
N PHE A 131 -3.72 4.60 8.09
CA PHE A 131 -3.97 4.10 6.74
C PHE A 131 -4.06 2.58 6.74
N ALA A 132 -5.18 2.05 6.25
CA ALA A 132 -5.37 0.63 6.00
C ALA A 132 -4.54 0.16 4.78
N GLY A 133 -4.54 -1.14 4.53
CA GLY A 133 -3.98 -1.73 3.31
C GLY A 133 -5.02 -2.57 2.57
N CYS A 134 -5.00 -2.53 1.24
CA CYS A 134 -5.73 -3.48 0.39
C CYS A 134 -4.99 -3.69 -0.93
N ILE A 135 -5.32 -4.75 -1.64
CA ILE A 135 -4.89 -4.95 -3.03
C ILE A 135 -5.71 -4.09 -4.00
N GLY A 136 -5.14 -3.72 -5.15
CA GLY A 136 -5.85 -3.09 -6.26
C GLY A 136 -6.56 -4.09 -7.19
N PRO A 137 -7.56 -3.65 -7.98
CA PRO A 137 -8.36 -4.53 -8.83
C PRO A 137 -7.56 -5.39 -9.81
N PHE A 138 -6.52 -4.82 -10.44
CA PHE A 138 -5.76 -5.54 -11.46
C PHE A 138 -4.86 -6.62 -10.85
N SER A 139 -4.23 -6.31 -9.72
CA SER A 139 -3.41 -7.24 -8.97
C SER A 139 -4.25 -8.34 -8.34
N LEU A 140 -5.48 -8.04 -7.90
CA LEU A 140 -6.43 -9.05 -7.44
C LEU A 140 -6.83 -10.01 -8.56
N ALA A 141 -7.16 -9.47 -9.75
CA ALA A 141 -7.40 -10.31 -10.92
C ALA A 141 -6.18 -11.21 -11.22
N GLY A 142 -4.96 -10.68 -11.10
CA GLY A 142 -3.72 -11.46 -11.25
C GLY A 142 -3.55 -12.57 -10.22
N ARG A 143 -4.02 -12.37 -8.98
CA ARG A 143 -4.05 -13.41 -7.94
C ARG A 143 -5.08 -14.49 -8.22
N LEU A 144 -6.24 -14.12 -8.77
CA LEU A 144 -7.33 -15.06 -9.03
C LEU A 144 -7.15 -15.84 -10.33
N PHE A 145 -6.57 -15.22 -11.37
CA PHE A 145 -6.42 -15.80 -12.70
C PHE A 145 -5.04 -16.44 -12.95
N GLY A 146 -4.04 -16.06 -12.15
CA GLY A 146 -2.64 -16.32 -12.45
C GLY A 146 -2.04 -15.17 -13.24
N LEU A 147 -0.93 -14.62 -12.76
CA LEU A 147 -0.37 -13.38 -13.30
C LEU A 147 0.12 -13.56 -14.74
N SER A 148 0.84 -14.64 -15.04
CA SER A 148 1.37 -14.90 -16.38
C SER A 148 0.25 -15.09 -17.41
N GLU A 149 -0.78 -15.84 -17.02
CA GLU A 149 -1.96 -16.15 -17.82
C GLU A 149 -2.80 -14.89 -18.03
N LEU A 150 -2.95 -14.05 -16.99
CA LEU A 150 -3.65 -12.77 -17.09
C LEU A 150 -2.98 -11.88 -18.14
N MET A 151 -1.64 -11.77 -18.12
CA MET A 151 -0.90 -10.95 -19.08
C MET A 151 -1.12 -11.40 -20.52
N ILE A 152 -1.27 -12.70 -20.77
CA ILE A 152 -1.62 -13.22 -22.09
C ILE A 152 -3.08 -12.90 -22.42
N ALA A 153 -3.99 -13.15 -21.49
CA ALA A 153 -5.43 -12.96 -21.64
C ALA A 153 -5.84 -11.51 -21.94
N LEU A 154 -5.07 -10.51 -21.49
CA LEU A 154 -5.27 -9.10 -21.86
C LEU A 154 -5.26 -8.86 -23.38
N TYR A 155 -4.54 -9.69 -24.14
CA TYR A 155 -4.43 -9.55 -25.59
C TYR A 155 -5.37 -10.49 -26.35
N VAL A 156 -5.60 -11.69 -25.83
CA VAL A 156 -6.36 -12.73 -26.55
C VAL A 156 -7.82 -12.80 -26.15
N GLU A 157 -8.17 -12.38 -24.94
CA GLU A 157 -9.51 -12.47 -24.34
C GLU A 157 -9.86 -11.24 -23.46
N PRO A 158 -9.72 -10.00 -23.97
CA PRO A 158 -9.88 -8.79 -23.15
C PRO A 158 -11.29 -8.63 -22.55
N GLU A 159 -12.33 -9.12 -23.23
CA GLU A 159 -13.69 -9.05 -22.69
C GLU A 159 -13.86 -9.90 -21.43
N ASN A 160 -13.24 -11.09 -21.39
CA ASN A 160 -13.30 -11.98 -20.22
C ASN A 160 -12.59 -11.33 -19.02
N ILE A 161 -11.42 -10.74 -19.26
CA ILE A 161 -10.66 -10.06 -18.20
C ILE A 161 -11.38 -8.82 -17.68
N THR A 162 -12.08 -8.09 -18.55
CA THR A 162 -12.94 -6.96 -18.14
C THR A 162 -14.02 -7.42 -17.15
N VAL A 163 -14.65 -8.57 -17.38
CA VAL A 163 -15.65 -9.13 -16.43
C VAL A 163 -15.01 -9.48 -15.08
N LEU A 164 -13.81 -10.07 -15.09
CA LEU A 164 -13.09 -10.38 -13.85
C LEU A 164 -12.73 -9.10 -13.07
N LEU A 165 -12.21 -8.08 -13.77
CA LEU A 165 -11.85 -6.80 -13.17
C LEU A 165 -13.06 -6.08 -12.56
N GLU A 166 -14.23 -6.13 -13.22
CA GLU A 166 -15.48 -5.62 -12.68
C GLU A 166 -15.88 -6.32 -11.36
N LYS A 167 -15.72 -7.64 -11.28
CA LYS A 167 -16.00 -8.40 -10.05
C LYS A 167 -15.03 -8.04 -8.91
N CYS A 168 -13.73 -7.97 -9.21
CA CYS A 168 -12.71 -7.53 -8.26
C CYS A 168 -13.00 -6.10 -7.75
N THR A 169 -13.35 -5.20 -8.66
CA THR A 169 -13.61 -3.78 -8.34
C THR A 169 -14.84 -3.62 -7.45
N ARG A 170 -15.94 -4.32 -7.74
CA ARG A 170 -17.14 -4.30 -6.90
C ARG A 170 -16.85 -4.77 -5.48
N PHE A 171 -16.14 -5.89 -5.34
CA PHE A 171 -15.70 -6.35 -4.02
C PHE A 171 -14.85 -5.31 -3.29
N LEU A 172 -13.86 -4.71 -3.98
CA LEU A 172 -12.96 -3.72 -3.39
C LEU A 172 -13.66 -2.42 -3.01
N ILE A 173 -14.69 -2.00 -3.76
CA ILE A 173 -15.54 -0.86 -3.38
C ILE A 173 -16.24 -1.15 -2.04
N ASP A 174 -16.90 -2.30 -1.92
CA ASP A 174 -17.59 -2.67 -0.68
C ASP A 174 -16.61 -2.84 0.48
N TYR A 175 -15.45 -3.45 0.22
CA TYR A 175 -14.40 -3.62 1.22
C TYR A 175 -13.82 -2.27 1.67
N CYS A 176 -13.52 -1.35 0.76
CA CYS A 176 -13.00 -0.02 1.10
C CYS A 176 -14.04 0.82 1.87
N ARG A 177 -15.33 0.66 1.59
CA ARG A 177 -16.41 1.26 2.41
C ARG A 177 -16.40 0.70 3.83
N ALA A 178 -16.30 -0.61 3.99
CA ALA A 178 -16.20 -1.23 5.30
C ALA A 178 -14.92 -0.81 6.04
N ILE A 179 -13.78 -0.69 5.35
CA ILE A 179 -12.54 -0.14 5.91
C ILE A 179 -12.79 1.29 6.42
N LYS A 180 -13.42 2.15 5.61
CA LYS A 180 -13.75 3.52 6.01
C LYS A 180 -14.61 3.57 7.27
N GLU A 181 -15.60 2.69 7.39
CA GLU A 181 -16.45 2.57 8.59
C GLU A 181 -15.70 2.20 9.86
N THR A 182 -14.49 1.62 9.76
CA THR A 182 -13.66 1.32 10.93
C THR A 182 -13.08 2.57 11.60
N GLY A 183 -13.13 3.74 10.94
CA GLY A 183 -12.62 5.00 11.44
C GLY A 183 -11.16 5.30 11.08
N VAL A 184 -10.53 4.49 10.23
CA VAL A 184 -9.25 4.86 9.59
C VAL A 184 -9.46 5.99 8.58
N HIS A 185 -8.38 6.69 8.23
CA HIS A 185 -8.45 7.93 7.44
C HIS A 185 -8.11 7.72 5.96
N GLY A 186 -7.82 6.48 5.57
CA GLY A 186 -7.56 6.13 4.19
C GLY A 186 -7.08 4.70 4.03
N VAL A 187 -6.81 4.32 2.79
CA VAL A 187 -6.29 3.01 2.41
C VAL A 187 -5.12 3.17 1.44
N ILE A 188 -4.05 2.44 1.71
CA ILE A 188 -2.97 2.20 0.75
C ILE A 188 -3.42 1.02 -0.13
N MET A 189 -3.74 1.32 -1.37
CA MET A 189 -4.11 0.32 -2.37
C MET A 189 -2.89 -0.08 -3.17
N ALA A 190 -2.44 -1.32 -3.01
CA ALA A 190 -1.26 -1.84 -3.70
C ALA A 190 -1.63 -2.48 -5.04
N GLU A 191 -1.03 -1.95 -6.10
CA GLU A 191 -1.29 -2.34 -7.48
C GLU A 191 0.03 -2.71 -8.23
N PRO A 192 0.86 -3.62 -7.67
CA PRO A 192 2.17 -3.93 -8.25
C PRO A 192 2.10 -4.55 -9.65
N ALA A 193 1.04 -5.31 -9.97
CA ALA A 193 0.91 -5.95 -11.27
C ALA A 193 0.75 -4.92 -12.41
N ALA A 194 0.16 -3.76 -12.14
CA ALA A 194 -0.03 -2.70 -13.13
C ALA A 194 1.29 -2.00 -13.51
N GLY A 195 2.36 -2.21 -12.73
CA GLY A 195 3.72 -1.79 -13.09
C GLY A 195 4.46 -2.76 -14.01
N LEU A 196 3.82 -3.85 -14.44
CA LEU A 196 4.40 -4.84 -15.37
C LEU A 196 3.91 -4.68 -16.81
N ILE A 197 2.99 -3.74 -17.05
CA ILE A 197 2.36 -3.48 -18.35
C ILE A 197 2.65 -2.05 -18.80
N SER A 198 2.32 -1.74 -20.05
CA SER A 198 2.49 -0.39 -20.60
C SER A 198 1.63 0.65 -19.85
N ASN A 199 1.95 1.94 -20.01
CA ASN A 199 1.13 3.02 -19.45
C ASN A 199 -0.31 2.96 -20.00
N GLU A 200 -0.44 2.69 -21.30
CA GLU A 200 -1.72 2.59 -22.00
C GLU A 200 -2.57 1.42 -21.49
N ASP A 201 -1.95 0.24 -21.32
CA ASP A 201 -2.64 -0.92 -20.74
C ASP A 201 -2.99 -0.67 -19.27
N SER A 202 -2.11 0.01 -18.52
CA SER A 202 -2.36 0.39 -17.13
C SER A 202 -3.53 1.36 -17.00
N LEU A 203 -3.71 2.28 -17.95
CA LEU A 203 -4.88 3.16 -18.02
C LEU A 203 -6.18 2.34 -18.19
N LEU A 204 -6.15 1.36 -19.09
CA LEU A 204 -7.32 0.54 -19.43
C LEU A 204 -7.68 -0.46 -18.33
N TYR A 205 -6.70 -1.23 -17.85
CA TYR A 205 -6.93 -2.43 -17.03
C TYR A 205 -6.71 -2.22 -15.53
N SER A 206 -6.10 -1.11 -15.11
CA SER A 206 -5.92 -0.79 -13.69
C SER A 206 -6.54 0.55 -13.32
N THR A 207 -6.06 1.64 -13.92
CA THR A 207 -6.45 3.02 -13.59
C THR A 207 -7.96 3.22 -13.66
N THR A 208 -8.61 2.69 -14.70
CA THR A 208 -10.06 2.78 -14.87
C THR A 208 -10.81 2.22 -13.66
N TYR A 209 -10.35 1.10 -13.11
CA TYR A 209 -10.99 0.40 -11.98
C TYR A 209 -10.58 0.98 -10.63
N VAL A 210 -9.31 1.36 -10.45
CA VAL A 210 -8.85 2.09 -9.25
C VAL A 210 -9.65 3.39 -9.10
N ARG A 211 -9.88 4.12 -10.20
CA ARG A 211 -10.69 5.34 -10.20
C ARG A 211 -12.12 5.10 -9.72
N GLN A 212 -12.76 3.98 -10.09
CA GLN A 212 -14.09 3.65 -9.55
C GLN A 212 -14.06 3.48 -8.03
N VAL A 213 -12.99 2.89 -7.47
CA VAL A 213 -12.82 2.79 -6.02
C VAL A 213 -12.63 4.17 -5.41
N VAL A 214 -11.73 4.99 -5.97
CA VAL A 214 -11.49 6.38 -5.53
C VAL A 214 -12.80 7.17 -5.48
N GLU A 215 -13.56 7.20 -6.57
CA GLU A 215 -14.83 7.92 -6.68
C GLU A 215 -15.89 7.41 -5.69
N ALA A 216 -15.81 6.14 -5.28
CA ALA A 216 -16.76 5.55 -4.35
C ALA A 216 -16.48 5.82 -2.86
N VAL A 217 -15.22 6.09 -2.47
CA VAL A 217 -14.84 6.18 -1.04
C VAL A 217 -14.07 7.43 -0.63
N GLN A 218 -13.36 8.07 -1.55
CA GLN A 218 -12.51 9.22 -1.24
C GLN A 218 -13.36 10.49 -1.01
N ASP A 219 -13.15 11.15 0.13
CA ASP A 219 -13.84 12.39 0.53
C ASP A 219 -13.05 13.21 1.56
N GLU A 220 -13.72 14.08 2.33
CA GLU A 220 -13.10 14.93 3.35
C GLU A 220 -12.45 14.17 4.51
N HIS A 221 -12.87 12.91 4.76
CA HIS A 221 -12.45 12.12 5.91
C HIS A 221 -11.67 10.84 5.54
N PHE A 222 -11.74 10.41 4.28
CA PHE A 222 -11.08 9.19 3.81
C PHE A 222 -10.36 9.40 2.47
N ILE A 223 -9.13 8.90 2.33
CA ILE A 223 -8.37 8.96 1.07
C ILE A 223 -7.91 7.61 0.54
N VAL A 224 -7.68 7.55 -0.77
CA VAL A 224 -6.95 6.46 -1.40
C VAL A 224 -5.51 6.91 -1.67
N ILE A 225 -4.56 6.08 -1.25
CA ILE A 225 -3.13 6.21 -1.54
C ILE A 225 -2.79 5.08 -2.52
N LEU A 226 -2.52 5.39 -3.79
CA LEU A 226 -2.19 4.36 -4.77
C LEU A 226 -0.70 3.99 -4.68
N HIS A 227 -0.42 2.76 -4.30
CA HIS A 227 0.92 2.19 -4.24
C HIS A 227 1.22 1.34 -5.47
N ASN A 228 2.34 1.60 -6.15
CA ASN A 228 2.83 0.71 -7.22
C ASN A 228 4.36 0.59 -7.17
N CYS A 229 4.84 -0.56 -6.71
CA CYS A 229 6.27 -0.86 -6.66
C CYS A 229 6.83 -1.53 -7.93
N GLY A 230 5.96 -1.94 -8.87
CA GLY A 230 6.37 -2.40 -10.20
C GLY A 230 6.68 -1.25 -11.16
N ASN A 231 6.13 -0.06 -10.91
CA ASN A 231 6.39 1.12 -11.73
C ASN A 231 7.84 1.60 -11.60
N ALA A 232 8.58 1.57 -12.70
CA ALA A 232 9.94 2.10 -12.82
C ALA A 232 9.99 3.49 -13.49
N GLY A 233 8.86 4.17 -13.61
CA GLY A 233 8.70 5.49 -14.26
C GLY A 233 7.65 5.48 -15.36
N HIS A 234 7.50 4.35 -16.06
CA HIS A 234 6.66 4.21 -17.25
C HIS A 234 5.15 4.32 -16.98
N CYS A 235 4.66 3.99 -15.78
CA CYS A 235 3.23 4.04 -15.42
C CYS A 235 2.85 5.25 -14.55
N THR A 236 3.70 6.27 -14.45
CA THR A 236 3.46 7.42 -13.55
C THR A 236 2.21 8.20 -13.96
N GLU A 237 2.00 8.41 -15.25
CA GLU A 237 0.80 9.07 -15.76
C GLU A 237 -0.48 8.28 -15.42
N ALA A 238 -0.48 6.96 -15.66
CA ALA A 238 -1.59 6.08 -15.29
C ALA A 238 -1.93 6.19 -13.79
N MET A 239 -0.91 6.18 -12.92
CA MET A 239 -1.11 6.40 -11.48
C MET A 239 -1.75 7.77 -11.18
N VAL A 240 -1.31 8.85 -11.81
CA VAL A 240 -1.91 10.19 -11.64
C VAL A 240 -3.37 10.22 -12.12
N GLN A 241 -3.68 9.57 -13.24
CA GLN A 241 -5.04 9.55 -13.78
C GLN A 241 -6.04 8.75 -12.94
N SER A 242 -5.58 7.96 -11.95
CA SER A 242 -6.46 7.23 -11.02
C SER A 242 -7.33 8.13 -10.14
N GLY A 243 -6.91 9.38 -9.93
CA GLY A 243 -7.59 10.32 -9.03
C GLY A 243 -7.28 10.13 -7.54
N ALA A 244 -6.42 9.18 -7.18
CA ALA A 244 -5.99 8.99 -5.79
C ALA A 244 -5.35 10.28 -5.23
N ALA A 245 -5.70 10.64 -3.98
CA ALA A 245 -5.21 11.84 -3.32
C ALA A 245 -3.71 11.82 -3.01
N ALA A 246 -3.12 10.62 -2.96
CA ALA A 246 -1.68 10.45 -2.84
C ALA A 246 -1.17 9.23 -3.64
N LEU A 247 0.10 9.29 -4.01
CA LEU A 247 0.77 8.26 -4.80
C LEU A 247 2.02 7.78 -4.04
N HIS A 248 2.21 6.47 -3.95
CA HIS A 248 3.35 5.85 -3.30
C HIS A 248 4.12 4.99 -4.30
N PHE A 249 5.43 5.21 -4.40
CA PHE A 249 6.26 4.61 -5.45
C PHE A 249 7.28 3.58 -4.91
N GLY A 250 7.58 2.57 -5.73
CA GLY A 250 8.62 1.57 -5.48
C GLY A 250 10.04 2.10 -5.53
N ASN A 251 11.02 1.38 -4.97
CA ASN A 251 12.43 1.81 -4.89
C ASN A 251 13.21 1.84 -6.22
N LYS A 252 12.57 1.49 -7.34
CA LYS A 252 13.21 1.45 -8.65
C LYS A 252 13.02 2.73 -9.48
N ILE A 253 12.02 3.55 -9.16
CA ILE A 253 11.77 4.80 -9.88
C ILE A 253 12.74 5.90 -9.42
N ASP A 254 13.05 6.85 -10.31
CA ASP A 254 13.65 8.13 -9.93
C ASP A 254 12.56 9.03 -9.30
N MET A 255 12.74 9.39 -8.03
CA MET A 255 11.74 10.18 -7.31
C MET A 255 11.64 11.62 -7.79
N GLN A 256 12.70 12.23 -8.34
CA GLN A 256 12.61 13.59 -8.89
C GLN A 256 11.77 13.58 -10.16
N ASP A 257 11.95 12.57 -11.01
CA ASP A 257 11.12 12.38 -12.21
C ASP A 257 9.66 12.08 -11.83
N ALA A 258 9.43 11.22 -10.84
CA ALA A 258 8.08 10.94 -10.33
C ALA A 258 7.40 12.23 -9.84
N LEU A 259 8.10 13.00 -9.00
CA LEU A 259 7.62 14.27 -8.45
C LEU A 259 7.35 15.32 -9.53
N ALA A 260 8.21 15.43 -10.55
CA ALA A 260 8.04 16.36 -11.66
C ALA A 260 6.81 16.05 -12.53
N ASN A 261 6.39 14.77 -12.59
CA ASN A 261 5.23 14.31 -13.34
C ASN A 261 3.95 14.19 -12.51
N CYS A 262 4.02 14.46 -11.21
CA CYS A 262 2.86 14.44 -10.31
C CYS A 262 2.34 15.86 -10.03
N PRO A 263 1.01 16.05 -9.92
CA PRO A 263 0.43 17.31 -9.49
C PRO A 263 0.95 17.77 -8.11
N GLU A 264 1.24 19.06 -7.95
CA GLU A 264 1.78 19.64 -6.72
C GLU A 264 0.81 19.55 -5.52
N ASP A 265 -0.49 19.36 -5.77
CA ASP A 265 -1.54 19.24 -4.76
C ASP A 265 -1.72 17.81 -4.24
N ARG A 266 -0.98 16.83 -4.78
CA ARG A 266 -1.01 15.43 -4.35
C ARG A 266 0.24 15.04 -3.62
N LEU A 267 0.10 14.30 -2.51
CA LEU A 267 1.27 13.76 -1.82
C LEU A 267 1.92 12.68 -2.66
N VAL A 268 3.25 12.73 -2.73
CA VAL A 268 4.09 11.76 -3.43
C VAL A 268 5.03 11.14 -2.41
N MET A 269 4.91 9.83 -2.22
CA MET A 269 5.57 9.08 -1.15
C MET A 269 6.61 8.11 -1.71
N GLY A 270 7.74 7.98 -1.02
CA GLY A 270 8.75 6.97 -1.36
C GLY A 270 10.18 7.42 -1.09
N ASN A 271 11.18 6.68 -1.54
CA ASN A 271 11.05 5.29 -1.98
C ASN A 271 12.28 4.44 -1.60
N LEU A 272 12.87 4.67 -0.43
CA LEU A 272 14.12 3.98 -0.03
C LEU A 272 14.00 2.45 -0.07
N ASP A 273 15.05 1.76 -0.52
CA ASP A 273 15.04 0.31 -0.76
C ASP A 273 14.81 -0.50 0.54
N PRO A 274 13.68 -1.23 0.67
CA PRO A 274 13.38 -1.97 1.89
C PRO A 274 14.32 -3.16 2.15
N VAL A 275 14.92 -3.74 1.11
CA VAL A 275 15.77 -4.94 1.24
C VAL A 275 17.24 -4.55 1.19
N GLY A 276 17.67 -3.94 0.07
CA GLY A 276 19.06 -3.61 -0.17
C GLY A 276 19.61 -2.61 0.85
N LEU A 277 18.80 -1.61 1.22
CA LEU A 277 19.22 -0.56 2.16
C LEU A 277 18.80 -0.90 3.59
N PHE A 278 17.50 -1.08 3.86
CA PHE A 278 17.03 -1.25 5.24
C PHE A 278 17.48 -2.57 5.89
N LYS A 279 17.49 -3.68 5.16
CA LYS A 279 17.87 -5.00 5.71
C LYS A 279 19.36 -5.28 5.60
N GLN A 280 19.98 -4.96 4.47
CA GLN A 280 21.32 -5.45 4.13
C GLN A 280 22.44 -4.43 4.37
N SER A 281 22.16 -3.12 4.40
CA SER A 281 23.16 -2.08 4.62
C SER A 281 23.40 -1.75 6.10
N SER A 282 24.45 -0.98 6.34
CA SER A 282 24.75 -0.34 7.62
C SER A 282 23.82 0.83 7.92
N SER A 283 23.71 1.21 9.20
CA SER A 283 22.96 2.37 9.64
C SER A 283 23.51 3.68 9.05
N GLU A 284 24.83 3.75 8.80
CA GLU A 284 25.49 4.90 8.18
C GLU A 284 25.06 5.08 6.71
N GLU A 285 24.96 3.97 5.97
CA GLU A 285 24.45 3.97 4.59
C GLU A 285 22.97 4.34 4.55
N VAL A 286 22.15 3.84 5.48
CA VAL A 286 20.73 4.21 5.60
C VAL A 286 20.57 5.71 5.87
N TYR A 287 21.30 6.25 6.84
CA TYR A 287 21.31 7.68 7.13
C TYR A 287 21.69 8.49 5.88
N THR A 288 22.78 8.11 5.22
CA THR A 288 23.31 8.82 4.05
C THR A 288 22.33 8.79 2.88
N ALA A 289 21.77 7.62 2.56
CA ALA A 289 20.78 7.49 1.49
C ALA A 289 19.50 8.27 1.79
N THR A 290 19.04 8.24 3.04
CA THR A 290 17.88 9.02 3.49
C THR A 290 18.12 10.52 3.34
N MET A 291 19.26 11.02 3.83
CA MET A 291 19.64 12.42 3.71
C MET A 291 19.76 12.85 2.24
N ASN A 292 20.38 12.02 1.40
CA ASN A 292 20.50 12.31 -0.03
C ASN A 292 19.14 12.43 -0.72
N LEU A 293 18.22 11.50 -0.46
CA LEU A 293 16.87 11.55 -1.02
C LEU A 293 16.13 12.83 -0.57
N LEU A 294 16.22 13.18 0.72
CA LEU A 294 15.62 14.40 1.27
C LEU A 294 16.21 15.68 0.62
N GLN A 295 17.52 15.73 0.38
CA GLN A 295 18.17 16.85 -0.30
C GLN A 295 17.76 16.94 -1.77
N GLN A 296 17.73 15.81 -2.49
CA GLN A 296 17.33 15.75 -3.90
C GLN A 296 15.87 16.20 -4.08
N THR A 297 14.98 15.84 -3.17
CA THR A 297 13.55 16.16 -3.24
C THR A 297 13.16 17.46 -2.53
N LYS A 298 14.14 18.22 -2.02
CA LYS A 298 13.93 19.41 -1.18
C LYS A 298 13.00 20.46 -1.81
N ALA A 299 13.03 20.60 -3.13
CA ALA A 299 12.23 21.60 -3.85
C ALA A 299 10.73 21.29 -3.88
N TRP A 300 10.32 20.02 -3.77
CA TRP A 300 8.93 19.58 -3.90
C TRP A 300 8.26 19.49 -2.56
N LYS A 301 7.34 20.40 -2.25
CA LYS A 301 6.69 20.47 -0.92
C LYS A 301 5.75 19.29 -0.64
N ASN A 302 5.24 18.65 -1.68
CA ASN A 302 4.33 17.51 -1.60
C ASN A 302 5.03 16.15 -1.43
N PHE A 303 6.37 16.13 -1.32
CA PHE A 303 7.12 14.90 -1.06
C PHE A 303 7.02 14.47 0.42
N VAL A 304 6.69 13.19 0.61
CA VAL A 304 6.70 12.48 1.91
C VAL A 304 7.72 11.35 1.86
N LEU A 305 8.64 11.34 2.82
CA LEU A 305 9.68 10.32 2.88
C LEU A 305 9.06 8.95 3.23
N SER A 306 9.38 7.92 2.46
CA SER A 306 8.92 6.55 2.75
C SER A 306 9.94 5.51 2.28
N THR A 307 9.75 4.28 2.71
CA THR A 307 10.32 3.10 2.06
C THR A 307 9.65 2.89 0.69
N GLY A 308 10.29 2.16 -0.22
CA GLY A 308 9.72 1.87 -1.54
C GLY A 308 8.62 0.81 -1.50
N CYS A 309 8.61 -0.03 -0.47
CA CYS A 309 7.59 -1.03 -0.20
C CYS A 309 7.65 -1.38 1.29
N ASP A 310 6.91 -2.41 1.68
CA ASP A 310 7.02 -2.97 3.02
C ASP A 310 8.43 -3.50 3.29
N VAL A 311 8.95 -3.22 4.48
CA VAL A 311 10.24 -3.75 4.91
C VAL A 311 10.11 -5.21 5.30
N PRO A 312 11.08 -6.06 4.95
CA PRO A 312 11.06 -7.48 5.30
C PRO A 312 11.25 -7.72 6.82
N PRO A 313 11.02 -8.95 7.30
CA PRO A 313 11.42 -9.36 8.65
C PRO A 313 12.92 -9.15 8.91
N HIS A 314 13.25 -8.97 10.18
CA HIS A 314 14.60 -8.92 10.74
C HIS A 314 15.44 -7.76 10.21
N ILE A 315 14.82 -6.58 10.04
CA ILE A 315 15.59 -5.36 9.79
C ILE A 315 16.26 -4.86 11.09
N PRO A 316 17.54 -4.45 11.06
CA PRO A 316 18.20 -3.93 12.25
C PRO A 316 17.51 -2.67 12.77
N ALA A 317 17.18 -2.61 14.07
CA ALA A 317 16.57 -1.43 14.69
C ALA A 317 17.38 -0.14 14.44
N LYS A 318 18.72 -0.23 14.50
CA LYS A 318 19.65 0.87 14.18
C LYS A 318 19.47 1.46 12.79
N ASN A 319 18.97 0.68 11.82
CA ASN A 319 18.71 1.16 10.46
C ASN A 319 17.43 2.00 10.43
N ILE A 320 16.38 1.59 11.15
CA ILE A 320 15.16 2.38 11.34
C ILE A 320 15.49 3.70 12.07
N GLU A 321 16.30 3.62 13.13
CA GLU A 321 16.75 4.78 13.88
C GLU A 321 17.55 5.76 13.01
N ALA A 322 18.47 5.25 12.18
CA ALA A 322 19.24 6.06 11.24
C ALA A 322 18.37 6.79 10.21
N PHE A 323 17.32 6.15 9.71
CA PHE A 323 16.34 6.77 8.83
C PHE A 323 15.65 7.97 9.50
N TYR A 324 15.13 7.80 10.72
CA TYR A 324 14.48 8.91 11.45
C TYR A 324 15.47 9.97 11.93
N GLN A 325 16.72 9.60 12.22
CA GLN A 325 17.78 10.55 12.55
C GLN A 325 18.07 11.47 11.36
N ALA A 326 18.22 10.92 10.15
CA ALA A 326 18.42 11.71 8.93
C ALA A 326 17.25 12.68 8.66
N LEU A 327 16.01 12.22 8.85
CA LEU A 327 14.82 13.07 8.74
C LEU A 327 14.86 14.24 9.76
N THR A 328 15.19 13.92 11.01
CA THR A 328 15.26 14.92 12.10
C THR A 328 16.31 15.99 11.80
N ASP A 329 17.50 15.57 11.39
CA ASP A 329 18.59 16.51 11.09
C ASP A 329 18.32 17.33 9.84
N PHE A 330 17.69 16.74 8.81
CA PHE A 330 17.23 17.49 7.65
C PHE A 330 16.23 18.59 8.02
N ASN A 331 15.21 18.25 8.82
CA ASN A 331 14.20 19.21 9.26
C ASN A 331 14.77 20.35 10.12
N ARG A 332 15.78 20.07 10.96
CA ARG A 332 16.50 21.11 11.73
C ARG A 332 17.32 22.06 10.86
N SER A 333 17.66 21.66 9.63
CA SER A 333 18.49 22.42 8.70
C SER A 333 17.71 23.31 7.72
N MET A 334 16.37 23.25 7.72
CA MET A 334 15.49 24.01 6.82
C MET A 334 15.06 25.38 7.38
#